data_AF-A0A3N5Z5E7-F1
#
_entry.id   AF-A0A3N5Z5E7-F1
#
_cell.length_a   1.000
_cell.length_b   1.000
_cell.length_c   1.000
_cell.angle_alpha   90.00
_cell.angle_beta   90.00
_cell.angle_gamma   90.00
#
_symmetry.space_group_name_H-M   'P 1'
#
loop_
_entity.id
_entity.type
_entity.pdbx_description
1 polymer ?
#
loop_
_entity_poly.entity_id
_entity_poly.type
_entity_poly.pdbx_seq_one_letter_code
_entity_poly.pdbx_strand_id
1 'polypeptide(L)'
;MTTSEDVNKIIEAEQENDERFKHHVCVCVAAGCLSSHSGQVKSALEEEIKKQGLEHECQVKGVGCMGLCAAGPLVSVRESGKVYQEVRPENSADLVAALNGQSPEPADAPKADQLSAEMPFFSRQVKIVLENCGKIDPNRIEDYIVAGGYQALATALAEMTPPQI
;
A
#
# COMPACT_ATOMS: atom_id res chain seq x y z
N MET A 1 -0.37 31.28 0.27
CA MET A 1 -0.58 30.35 -0.85
C MET A 1 0.54 29.36 -0.80
N THR A 2 0.24 28.08 -0.67
CA THR A 2 1.23 27.00 -0.72
C THR A 2 1.87 27.05 -2.12
N THR A 3 3.16 27.34 -2.18
CA THR A 3 3.91 27.48 -3.44
C THR A 3 4.40 26.11 -3.92
N SER A 4 4.86 26.00 -5.17
CA SER A 4 5.50 24.77 -5.67
C SER A 4 6.69 24.32 -4.80
N GLU A 5 7.36 25.27 -4.13
CA GLU A 5 8.41 24.97 -3.16
C GLU A 5 7.89 24.24 -1.91
N ASP A 6 6.69 24.55 -1.46
CA ASP A 6 6.09 23.91 -0.28
C ASP A 6 5.67 22.46 -0.59
N VAL A 7 5.20 22.20 -1.81
CA VAL A 7 4.90 20.84 -2.29
C VAL A 7 6.19 20.00 -2.35
N ASN A 8 7.27 20.56 -2.90
CA ASN A 8 8.55 19.86 -2.98
C ASN A 8 9.11 19.50 -1.59
N LYS A 9 8.98 20.39 -0.60
CA LYS A 9 9.39 20.09 0.79
C LYS A 9 8.62 18.92 1.40
N ILE A 10 7.30 18.83 1.11
CA ILE A 10 6.48 17.69 1.57
C ILE A 10 6.95 16.39 0.91
N ILE A 11 7.23 16.44 -0.40
CA ILE A 11 7.73 15.28 -1.14
C ILE A 11 9.05 14.79 -0.55
N GLU A 12 10.02 15.69 -0.37
CA GLU A 12 11.34 15.36 0.21
C GLU A 12 11.21 14.75 1.61
N ALA A 13 10.44 15.39 2.50
CA ALA A 13 10.28 14.91 3.88
C ALA A 13 9.61 13.53 3.96
N GLU A 14 8.63 13.25 3.09
CA GLU A 14 7.93 11.97 3.09
C GLU A 14 8.72 10.87 2.40
N GLN A 15 9.49 11.19 1.36
CA GLN A 15 10.44 10.26 0.76
C GLN A 15 11.51 9.85 1.77
N GLU A 16 12.10 10.81 2.49
CA GLU A 16 13.06 10.51 3.55
C GLU A 16 12.46 9.66 4.69
N ASN A 17 11.16 9.82 4.96
CA ASN A 17 10.47 9.01 5.96
C ASN A 17 10.18 7.59 5.45
N ASP A 18 9.73 7.46 4.20
CA ASP A 18 9.41 6.20 3.53
C ASP A 18 10.69 5.35 3.33
N GLU A 19 11.83 5.98 3.01
CA GLU A 19 13.14 5.32 2.86
C GLU A 19 13.69 4.73 4.17
N ARG A 20 13.19 5.13 5.34
CA ARG A 20 13.59 4.54 6.63
C ARG A 20 13.12 3.11 6.77
N PHE A 21 12.03 2.75 6.10
CA PHE A 21 11.46 1.42 6.16
C PHE A 21 11.97 0.59 4.99
N LYS A 22 12.48 -0.59 5.32
CA LYS A 22 12.92 -1.60 4.35
C LYS A 22 11.74 -2.30 3.67
N HIS A 23 10.61 -2.41 4.38
CA HIS A 23 9.44 -3.14 3.93
C HIS A 23 8.16 -2.32 4.10
N HIS A 24 7.32 -2.29 3.07
CA HIS A 24 6.01 -1.65 3.11
C HIS A 24 4.90 -2.67 2.84
N VAL A 25 4.16 -2.99 3.90
CA VAL A 25 3.03 -3.92 3.87
C VAL A 25 1.75 -3.11 3.69
N CYS A 26 1.21 -3.13 2.48
CA CYS A 26 0.00 -2.41 2.13
C CYS A 26 -1.23 -3.32 2.31
N VAL A 27 -2.14 -2.94 3.21
CA VAL A 27 -3.39 -3.67 3.47
C VAL A 27 -4.54 -2.94 2.81
N CYS A 28 -5.30 -3.62 1.95
CA CYS A 28 -6.48 -3.02 1.31
C CYS A 28 -7.55 -2.73 2.37
N VAL A 29 -7.85 -1.44 2.62
CA VAL A 29 -8.86 -1.00 3.59
C VAL A 29 -10.11 -0.41 2.92
N ALA A 30 -10.25 -0.60 1.60
CA ALA A 30 -11.48 -0.24 0.89
C ALA A 30 -12.67 -1.11 1.33
N ALA A 31 -13.89 -0.60 1.10
CA ALA A 31 -15.13 -1.19 1.60
C ALA A 31 -15.26 -2.71 1.42
N GLY A 32 -14.87 -3.24 0.24
CA GLY A 32 -14.90 -4.69 -0.01
C GLY A 32 -14.02 -5.48 0.96
N CYS A 33 -12.73 -5.17 1.05
CA CYS A 33 -11.82 -5.84 1.98
C CYS A 33 -12.15 -5.55 3.45
N LEU A 34 -12.63 -4.33 3.75
CA LEU A 34 -13.01 -3.95 5.11
C LEU A 34 -14.21 -4.78 5.60
N SER A 35 -15.20 -5.03 4.73
CA SER A 35 -16.33 -5.93 5.02
C SER A 35 -15.89 -7.38 5.23
N SER A 36 -14.73 -7.76 4.71
CA SER A 36 -14.07 -9.05 4.93
C SER A 36 -13.03 -9.00 6.07
N HIS A 37 -13.12 -8.01 6.96
CA HIS A 37 -12.29 -7.87 8.18
C HIS A 37 -10.83 -7.44 7.93
N SER A 38 -10.51 -6.77 6.82
CA SER A 38 -9.13 -6.29 6.57
C SER A 38 -8.58 -5.32 7.62
N GLY A 39 -9.46 -4.63 8.36
CA GLY A 39 -9.05 -3.82 9.52
C GLY A 39 -8.39 -4.66 10.62
N GLN A 40 -8.91 -5.86 10.89
CA GLN A 40 -8.31 -6.79 11.86
C GLN A 40 -6.98 -7.34 11.35
N VAL A 41 -6.88 -7.62 10.06
CA VAL A 41 -5.62 -8.03 9.41
C VAL A 41 -4.55 -6.94 9.57
N LYS A 42 -4.91 -5.68 9.33
CA LYS A 42 -4.00 -4.54 9.52
C LYS A 42 -3.49 -4.46 10.95
N SER A 43 -4.39 -4.51 11.94
CA SER A 43 -4.02 -4.46 13.35
C SER A 43 -3.13 -5.64 13.77
N ALA A 44 -3.45 -6.86 13.33
CA ALA A 44 -2.65 -8.04 13.64
C ALA A 44 -1.23 -7.97 13.03
N LEU A 45 -1.09 -7.42 11.81
CA LEU A 45 0.22 -7.17 11.21
C LEU A 45 1.03 -6.13 11.99
N GLU A 46 0.39 -5.03 12.41
CA GLU A 46 1.03 -3.99 13.24
C GLU A 46 1.52 -4.56 14.57
N GLU A 47 0.69 -5.36 15.24
CA GLU A 47 1.04 -6.03 16.50
C GLU A 47 2.19 -7.04 16.33
N GLU A 48 2.18 -7.83 15.25
CA GLU A 48 3.22 -8.82 15.01
C GLU A 48 4.56 -8.18 14.64
N ILE A 49 4.56 -7.10 13.83
CA ILE A 49 5.78 -6.32 13.54
C ILE A 49 6.38 -5.76 14.82
N LYS A 50 5.53 -5.23 15.71
CA LYS A 50 5.95 -4.75 17.02
C LYS A 50 6.54 -5.84 17.89
N LYS A 51 5.88 -6.98 17.97
CA LYS A 51 6.34 -8.15 18.73
C LYS A 51 7.69 -8.67 18.26
N GLN A 52 7.97 -8.61 16.96
CA GLN A 52 9.26 -9.00 16.38
C GLN A 52 10.32 -7.88 16.40
N GLY A 53 9.99 -6.68 16.92
CA GLY A 53 10.91 -5.55 16.99
C GLY A 53 11.23 -4.92 15.62
N LEU A 54 10.38 -5.12 14.62
CA LEU A 54 10.58 -4.68 13.24
C LEU A 54 9.93 -3.31 12.95
N GLU A 55 9.46 -2.58 13.97
CA GLU A 55 8.76 -1.28 13.82
C GLU A 55 9.59 -0.21 13.11
N HIS A 56 10.92 -0.35 13.12
CA HIS A 56 11.85 0.57 12.45
C HIS A 56 12.23 0.12 11.03
N GLU A 57 11.90 -1.11 10.63
CA GLU A 57 12.23 -1.68 9.33
C GLU A 57 10.99 -1.92 8.47
N CYS A 58 9.81 -2.08 9.08
CA CYS A 58 8.59 -2.43 8.37
C CYS A 58 7.45 -1.48 8.73
N GLN A 59 6.83 -0.89 7.71
CA GLN A 59 5.64 -0.08 7.83
C GLN A 59 4.41 -0.86 7.35
N VAL A 60 3.35 -0.88 8.16
CA VAL A 60 2.01 -1.34 7.73
C VAL A 60 1.20 -0.12 7.34
N LYS A 61 0.63 -0.15 6.14
CA LYS A 61 -0.11 0.97 5.58
C LYS A 61 -1.48 0.53 5.10
N GLY A 62 -2.52 1.25 5.50
CA GLY A 62 -3.85 1.07 4.94
C GLY A 62 -3.92 1.73 3.58
N VAL A 63 -4.22 0.98 2.53
CA VAL A 63 -4.28 1.52 1.16
C VAL A 63 -5.68 1.39 0.55
N GLY A 64 -5.88 2.14 -0.54
CA GLY A 64 -7.10 2.05 -1.35
C GLY A 64 -7.33 0.66 -1.99
N CYS A 65 -8.40 0.55 -2.77
CA CYS A 65 -8.83 -0.71 -3.36
C CYS A 65 -7.77 -1.32 -4.30
N MET A 66 -7.47 -2.61 -4.16
CA MET A 66 -6.56 -3.32 -5.08
C MET A 66 -7.29 -3.93 -6.30
N GLY A 67 -8.61 -4.05 -6.24
CA GLY A 67 -9.49 -4.40 -7.36
C GLY A 67 -10.14 -5.79 -7.26
N LEU A 68 -9.41 -6.82 -6.83
CA LEU A 68 -9.92 -8.20 -6.81
C LEU A 68 -10.68 -8.51 -5.52
N CYS A 69 -11.85 -7.88 -5.31
CA CYS A 69 -12.64 -8.03 -4.09
C CYS A 69 -13.04 -9.48 -3.78
N ALA A 70 -13.20 -10.32 -4.81
CA ALA A 70 -13.53 -11.74 -4.65
C ALA A 70 -12.43 -12.55 -3.92
N ALA A 71 -11.21 -12.02 -3.85
CA ALA A 71 -10.06 -12.63 -3.19
C ALA A 71 -9.63 -11.84 -1.93
N GLY A 72 -10.49 -10.93 -1.44
CA GLY A 72 -10.18 -10.10 -0.27
C GLY A 72 -10.33 -10.85 1.06
N PRO A 73 -9.66 -10.41 2.15
CA PRO A 73 -8.74 -9.27 2.24
C PRO A 73 -7.45 -9.43 1.44
N LEU A 74 -7.01 -8.34 0.80
CA LEU A 74 -5.78 -8.29 0.02
C LEU A 74 -4.68 -7.56 0.78
N VAL A 75 -3.47 -8.12 0.77
CA VAL A 75 -2.26 -7.51 1.32
C VAL A 75 -1.17 -7.54 0.26
N SER A 76 -0.43 -6.46 0.04
CA SER A 76 0.71 -6.44 -0.87
C SER A 76 1.98 -5.99 -0.18
N VAL A 77 3.12 -6.48 -0.66
CA VAL A 77 4.45 -6.04 -0.19
C VAL A 77 5.10 -5.25 -1.31
N ARG A 78 5.24 -3.94 -1.13
CA ARG A 78 5.59 -2.97 -2.17
C ARG A 78 6.89 -3.32 -2.89
N GLU A 79 7.93 -3.67 -2.13
CA GLU A 79 9.29 -3.92 -2.67
C GLU A 79 9.34 -5.18 -3.53
N SER A 80 8.54 -6.20 -3.19
CA SER A 80 8.50 -7.48 -3.92
C SER A 80 7.43 -7.51 -5.01
N GLY A 81 6.48 -6.58 -4.99
CA GLY A 81 5.28 -6.59 -5.83
C GLY A 81 4.32 -7.76 -5.55
N LYS A 82 4.58 -8.57 -4.52
CA LYS A 82 3.73 -9.73 -4.17
C LYS A 82 2.40 -9.24 -3.60
N VAL A 83 1.32 -9.91 -3.99
CA VAL A 83 -0.03 -9.69 -3.46
C VAL A 83 -0.50 -11.01 -2.88
N TYR A 84 -1.09 -10.96 -1.69
CA TYR A 84 -1.66 -12.07 -0.96
C TYR A 84 -3.18 -11.92 -0.89
N GLN A 85 -3.88 -13.05 -0.99
CA GLN A 85 -5.34 -13.14 -0.98
C GLN A 85 -5.88 -13.84 0.25
N GLU A 86 -7.17 -13.60 0.51
CA GLU A 86 -7.94 -14.19 1.60
C GLU A 86 -7.21 -14.09 2.95
N VAL A 87 -6.44 -13.01 3.12
CA VAL A 87 -5.57 -12.85 4.28
C VAL A 87 -6.43 -12.69 5.52
N ARG A 88 -6.08 -13.45 6.55
CA ARG A 88 -6.70 -13.43 7.87
C ARG A 88 -5.70 -12.97 8.92
N PRO A 89 -6.16 -12.49 10.08
CA PRO A 89 -5.28 -12.07 11.18
C PRO A 89 -4.26 -13.14 11.57
N GLU A 90 -4.61 -14.43 11.47
CA GLU A 90 -3.73 -15.55 11.83
C GLU A 90 -2.53 -15.69 10.89
N ASN A 91 -2.60 -15.15 9.67
CA ASN A 91 -1.49 -15.18 8.71
C ASN A 91 -0.39 -14.14 9.00
N SER A 92 -0.55 -13.30 10.02
CA SER A 92 0.35 -12.14 10.24
C SER A 92 1.78 -12.56 10.53
N ALA A 93 1.98 -13.60 11.34
CA ALA A 93 3.31 -14.14 11.65
C ALA A 93 4.02 -14.64 10.38
N ASP A 94 3.30 -15.39 9.53
CA ASP A 94 3.81 -15.93 8.28
C ASP A 94 4.18 -14.83 7.29
N LEU A 95 3.32 -13.81 7.16
CA LEU A 95 3.57 -12.66 6.30
C LEU A 95 4.80 -11.89 6.74
N VAL A 96 4.96 -11.62 8.04
CA VAL A 96 6.13 -10.91 8.59
C VAL A 96 7.41 -11.73 8.42
N ALA A 97 7.36 -13.05 8.65
CA ALA A 97 8.49 -13.94 8.40
C ALA A 97 8.92 -13.92 6.92
N ALA A 98 7.94 -13.94 6.00
CA ALA A 98 8.19 -13.91 4.57
C ALA A 98 8.87 -12.61 4.09
N LEU A 99 8.68 -11.47 4.79
CA LEU A 99 9.39 -10.22 4.48
C LEU A 99 10.91 -10.37 4.62
N ASN A 100 11.34 -11.11 5.64
CA ASN A 100 12.74 -11.38 5.93
C ASN A 100 13.32 -12.56 5.13
N GLY A 101 12.57 -13.09 4.16
CA GLY A 101 12.97 -14.26 3.38
C GLY A 101 12.96 -15.56 4.20
N GLN A 102 12.31 -15.57 5.37
CA GLN A 102 12.14 -16.76 6.18
C GLN A 102 10.90 -17.51 5.72
N SER A 103 11.02 -18.85 5.64
CA SER A 103 9.83 -19.69 5.43
C SER A 103 9.07 -19.79 6.75
N PRO A 104 7.74 -19.66 6.76
CA PRO A 104 6.96 -19.93 7.96
C PRO A 104 7.15 -21.38 8.40
N GLU A 105 7.53 -21.55 9.67
CA GLU A 105 7.59 -22.81 10.42
C GLU A 105 6.52 -22.71 11.52
N PRO A 106 5.63 -23.70 11.73
CA PRO A 106 5.55 -25.03 11.14
C PRO A 106 4.65 -25.14 9.89
N ALA A 107 4.74 -26.28 9.17
CA ALA A 107 4.02 -26.55 7.92
C ALA A 107 2.48 -26.48 8.01
N ASP A 108 1.90 -26.60 9.22
CA ASP A 108 0.47 -26.58 9.47
C ASP A 108 -0.09 -25.18 9.79
N ALA A 109 0.76 -24.14 9.82
CA ALA A 109 0.30 -22.77 9.97
C ALA A 109 -0.47 -22.31 8.73
N PRO A 110 -1.56 -21.53 8.88
CA PRO A 110 -2.29 -20.99 7.75
C PRO A 110 -1.37 -20.03 6.99
N LYS A 111 -1.02 -20.40 5.74
CA LYS A 111 -0.19 -19.57 4.87
C LYS A 111 -1.05 -18.58 4.11
N ALA A 112 -0.54 -17.38 3.91
CA ALA A 112 -1.16 -16.42 3.01
C ALA A 112 -0.92 -16.87 1.56
N ASP A 113 -2.00 -17.07 0.81
CA ASP A 113 -1.92 -17.47 -0.58
C ASP A 113 -1.49 -16.28 -1.45
N GLN A 114 -0.43 -16.47 -2.24
CA GLN A 114 0.06 -15.43 -3.13
C GLN A 114 -0.68 -15.46 -4.48
N LEU A 115 -1.18 -14.30 -4.91
CA LEU A 115 -1.71 -14.08 -6.25
C LEU A 115 -0.57 -13.92 -7.27
N SER A 116 -0.76 -14.50 -8.46
CA SER A 116 0.13 -14.24 -9.59
C SER A 116 -0.17 -12.87 -10.20
N ALA A 117 0.84 -12.03 -10.32
CA ALA A 117 0.75 -10.76 -11.03
C ALA A 117 0.39 -10.94 -12.52
N GLU A 118 0.66 -12.12 -13.10
CA GLU A 118 0.37 -12.43 -14.50
C GLU A 118 -1.08 -12.89 -14.73
N MET A 119 -1.86 -13.11 -13.66
CA MET A 119 -3.23 -13.59 -13.78
C MET A 119 -4.05 -12.63 -14.68
N PRO A 120 -5.00 -13.15 -15.49
CA PRO A 120 -5.74 -12.34 -16.46
C PRO A 120 -6.42 -11.09 -15.87
N PHE A 121 -6.83 -11.14 -14.60
CA PHE A 121 -7.41 -10.00 -13.92
C PHE A 121 -6.45 -8.81 -13.82
N PHE A 122 -5.17 -9.05 -13.50
CA PHE A 122 -4.17 -7.98 -13.37
C PHE A 122 -3.48 -7.66 -14.70
N SER A 123 -3.20 -8.66 -15.54
CA SER A 123 -2.41 -8.47 -16.76
C SER A 123 -3.17 -7.86 -17.94
N ARG A 124 -4.51 -7.83 -17.91
CA ARG A 124 -5.34 -7.30 -19.01
C ARG A 124 -5.91 -5.90 -18.75
N GLN A 125 -5.35 -5.16 -17.79
CA GLN A 125 -5.79 -3.81 -17.46
C GLN A 125 -4.62 -2.83 -17.45
N VAL A 126 -4.87 -1.61 -17.93
CA VAL A 126 -3.98 -0.46 -17.76
C VAL A 126 -4.66 0.49 -16.79
N LYS A 127 -4.12 0.62 -15.58
CA LYS A 127 -4.67 1.52 -14.57
C LYS A 127 -4.13 2.92 -14.82
N ILE A 128 -4.91 3.76 -15.49
CA ILE A 128 -4.60 5.20 -15.68
C ILE A 128 -5.14 5.97 -14.48
N VAL A 129 -6.46 6.15 -14.39
CA VAL A 129 -7.10 6.87 -13.26
C VAL A 129 -6.89 6.16 -11.91
N LEU A 130 -6.74 4.83 -11.93
CA LEU A 130 -6.59 4.00 -10.72
C LEU A 130 -5.13 3.63 -10.41
N GLU A 131 -4.15 4.32 -11.01
CA GLU A 131 -2.73 3.97 -10.89
C GLU A 131 -2.21 3.97 -9.44
N ASN A 132 -2.81 4.81 -8.60
CA ASN A 132 -2.48 4.97 -7.17
C ASN A 132 -3.27 4.03 -6.26
N CYS A 133 -4.34 3.40 -6.76
CA CYS A 133 -5.16 2.50 -5.97
C CYS A 133 -4.36 1.26 -5.55
N GLY A 134 -4.38 0.96 -4.24
CA GLY A 134 -3.60 -0.12 -3.64
C GLY A 134 -2.16 0.25 -3.29
N LYS A 135 -1.73 1.50 -3.50
CA LYS A 135 -0.36 1.97 -3.23
C LYS A 135 -0.30 3.10 -2.19
N ILE A 136 -1.25 4.05 -2.26
CA ILE A 136 -1.31 5.21 -1.37
C ILE A 136 -2.31 5.01 -0.24
N ASP A 137 -2.05 5.64 0.90
CA ASP A 137 -3.03 5.77 1.98
C ASP A 137 -4.05 6.85 1.58
N PRO A 138 -5.34 6.49 1.38
CA PRO A 138 -6.35 7.44 0.95
C PRO A 138 -6.66 8.53 2.00
N ASN A 139 -6.20 8.38 3.24
CA ASN A 139 -6.41 9.34 4.33
C ASN A 139 -5.19 10.22 4.61
N ARG A 140 -4.09 10.08 3.84
CA ARG A 140 -2.91 10.94 3.93
C ARG A 140 -2.75 11.74 2.66
N ILE A 141 -2.75 13.07 2.78
CA ILE A 141 -2.60 13.96 1.62
C ILE A 141 -1.17 13.90 1.08
N GLU A 142 -0.21 13.69 1.97
CA GLU A 142 1.21 13.57 1.71
C GLU A 142 1.50 12.43 0.73
N ASP A 143 0.90 11.26 0.96
CA ASP A 143 0.99 10.11 0.07
C ASP A 143 0.52 10.44 -1.36
N TYR A 144 -0.56 11.21 -1.47
CA TYR A 144 -1.07 11.63 -2.78
C TYR A 144 -0.14 12.63 -3.45
N ILE A 145 0.42 13.58 -2.69
CA ILE A 145 1.41 14.56 -3.18
C ILE A 145 2.67 13.86 -3.69
N VAL A 146 3.23 12.92 -2.93
CA VAL A 146 4.39 12.11 -3.33
C VAL A 146 4.10 11.31 -4.60
N ALA A 147 2.86 10.88 -4.80
CA ALA A 147 2.41 10.22 -6.02
C ALA A 147 2.14 11.18 -7.21
N GLY A 148 2.56 12.44 -7.14
CA GLY A 148 2.34 13.46 -8.18
C GLY A 148 0.98 14.16 -8.11
N GLY A 149 0.21 13.89 -7.06
CA GLY A 149 -1.07 14.55 -6.79
C GLY A 149 -0.91 16.06 -6.69
N TYR A 150 -1.92 16.78 -7.20
CA TYR A 150 -1.96 18.24 -7.31
C TYR A 150 -0.91 18.90 -8.21
N GLN A 151 0.06 18.17 -8.76
CA GLN A 151 1.07 18.78 -9.64
C GLN A 151 0.42 19.41 -10.88
N ALA A 152 -0.49 18.70 -11.54
CA ALA A 152 -1.24 19.25 -12.68
C ALA A 152 -2.12 20.44 -12.29
N LEU A 153 -2.70 20.43 -11.08
CA LEU A 153 -3.49 21.56 -10.58
C LEU A 153 -2.60 22.79 -10.34
N ALA A 154 -1.41 22.59 -9.77
CA ALA A 154 -0.45 23.66 -9.55
C ALA A 154 -0.04 24.31 -10.88
N THR A 155 0.29 23.50 -11.90
CA THR A 155 0.59 23.99 -13.25
C THR A 155 -0.59 24.75 -13.86
N ALA A 156 -1.80 24.19 -13.77
CA ALA A 156 -3.00 24.83 -14.29
C ALA A 156 -3.27 26.21 -13.66
N LEU A 157 -3.05 26.34 -12.36
CA LEU A 157 -3.28 27.60 -11.64
C LEU A 157 -2.17 28.63 -11.82
N ALA A 158 -0.91 28.19 -11.95
CA ALA A 158 0.25 29.08 -11.96
C ALA A 158 0.72 29.46 -13.38
N GLU A 159 0.56 28.55 -14.35
CA GLU A 159 1.22 28.65 -15.65
C GLU A 159 0.25 28.64 -16.84
N MET A 160 -1.01 28.25 -16.61
CA MET A 160 -2.00 28.10 -17.68
C MET A 160 -3.07 29.19 -17.64
N THR A 161 -3.55 29.55 -18.83
CA THR A 161 -4.75 30.37 -19.00
C THR A 161 -5.99 29.48 -19.12
N PRO A 162 -7.20 30.01 -18.86
CA PRO A 162 -8.42 29.20 -18.98
C PRO A 162 -8.60 28.46 -20.31
N PRO A 163 -8.22 29.01 -21.49
CA PRO A 163 -8.28 28.26 -22.75
C PRO A 163 -7.26 27.12 -22.93
N GLN A 164 -6.22 27.04 -22.09
CA GLN A 164 -5.20 25.98 -22.16
C GLN A 164 -5.56 24.74 -21.32
N ILE A 165 -6.57 24.85 -20.44
CA ILE A 165 -7.07 23.79 -19.54
C ILE A 165 -8.27 23.10 -20.21
#